data_AF-A0A5B2W0V3-F1
#
_entry.id   AF-A0A5B2W0V3-F1
#
_cell.length_a   1.000
_cell.length_b   1.000
_cell.length_c   1.000
_cell.angle_alpha   90.00
_cell.angle_beta   90.00
_cell.angle_gamma   90.00
#
_symmetry.space_group_name_H-M   'P 1'
#
loop_
_entity.id
_entity.type
_entity.pdbx_description
1 polymer ?
#
loop_
_entity_poly.entity_id
_entity_poly.type
_entity_poly.pdbx_seq_one_letter_code
_entity_poly.pdbx_strand_id
1 'polypeptide(L)'
;MPEKDYTYYDFTISLCSACLRRVDAKIIFEQDKVFMVKHCPEHGREKVLIATDIAYYKNTRNYNKPSEAPLKTNTQTHYGCPYDCGLCQDHEQHSCLSVIEVTDRCNLTCPTCYAMSSPHYGRHRTLEEIERMLDIIVANEGQPDVVQISGGEPTIHPQFFEILDIAKKKPIRHLMLNTNGIRIAKDKEFAARLATYMPDFEVYLQFDSFKPEVLEQMRGKDLTDIRRQALNNLNELDLSTTLVVTLQKGLNDDEIGKIIDYALQQKCVRGVTLQPVQIAGRTEGFDPATDRITLTEVRQQILAQTSVFNEHDLIPVPCNPDALMMGYALKLGGQAFPLTRFVDPAVLLNNSKNTIVYEQDEALHKHVLKIFSTGISTDAAVGDMQSLLCCLPQIQAPGLNYNNLFRVVIMRFIDAYDFDVRAIKKSCVHIVHKDGRIIPFETMNLFYRDEKEEYLRTIIDDYSPKITTHERSI
;
A
#
# COMPACT_ATOMS: atom_id res chain seq x y z
N MET A 1 44.02 -14.52 3.90
CA MET A 1 43.42 -13.36 4.61
C MET A 1 42.22 -13.88 5.40
N PRO A 2 41.89 -13.35 6.59
CA PRO A 2 40.69 -13.78 7.30
C PRO A 2 39.44 -13.36 6.51
N GLU A 3 38.53 -14.30 6.28
CA GLU A 3 37.22 -14.02 5.69
C GLU A 3 36.27 -13.46 6.75
N LYS A 4 35.31 -12.64 6.31
CA LYS A 4 34.21 -12.20 7.17
C LYS A 4 33.13 -13.27 7.19
N ASP A 5 32.35 -13.31 8.26
CA ASP A 5 31.21 -14.21 8.47
C ASP A 5 29.95 -13.82 7.66
N TYR A 6 30.04 -12.83 6.77
CA TYR A 6 28.96 -12.35 5.91
C TYR A 6 29.45 -11.98 4.51
N THR A 7 28.54 -12.03 3.54
CA THR A 7 28.75 -11.46 2.19
C THR A 7 28.26 -10.02 2.15
N TYR A 8 29.10 -9.09 1.69
CA TYR A 8 28.65 -7.74 1.35
C TYR A 8 27.90 -7.77 0.01
N TYR A 9 26.67 -7.25 -0.02
CA TYR A 9 25.83 -7.28 -1.21
C TYR A 9 25.66 -5.90 -1.83
N ASP A 10 25.36 -4.87 -1.03
CA ASP A 10 24.96 -3.56 -1.55
C ASP A 10 25.18 -2.44 -0.53
N PHE A 11 24.99 -1.19 -0.96
CA PHE A 11 25.10 0.03 -0.16
C PHE A 11 23.94 0.98 -0.45
N THR A 12 23.44 1.64 0.60
CA THR A 12 22.34 2.61 0.51
C THR A 12 22.47 3.70 1.58
N ILE A 13 21.69 4.76 1.44
CA ILE A 13 21.46 5.73 2.50
C ILE A 13 20.26 5.25 3.32
N SER A 14 20.44 5.21 4.63
CA SER A 14 19.42 4.87 5.61
C SER A 14 19.23 6.01 6.62
N LEU A 15 18.45 5.76 7.66
CA LEU A 15 18.24 6.65 8.79
C LEU A 15 18.69 5.98 10.09
N CYS A 16 19.23 6.76 11.03
CA CYS A 16 19.31 6.30 12.41
C CYS A 16 17.89 6.15 12.97
N SER A 17 17.59 5.01 13.62
CA SER A 17 16.24 4.78 14.18
C SER A 17 15.90 5.71 15.36
N ALA A 18 16.90 6.31 16.01
CA ALA A 18 16.74 7.20 17.15
C ALA A 18 16.62 8.68 16.74
N CYS A 19 17.60 9.23 16.01
CA CYS A 19 17.64 10.65 15.65
C CYS A 19 17.19 10.99 14.23
N LEU A 20 16.81 9.99 13.42
CA LEU A 20 16.33 10.17 12.04
C LEU A 20 17.31 10.92 11.11
N ARG A 21 18.57 11.09 11.51
CA ARG A 21 19.63 11.60 10.65
C ARG A 21 20.02 10.53 9.62
N ARG A 22 20.39 10.98 8.42
CA ARG A 22 20.92 10.10 7.38
C ARG A 22 22.20 9.42 7.87
N VAL A 23 22.31 8.15 7.55
CA VAL A 23 23.48 7.33 7.82
C VAL A 23 23.75 6.43 6.64
N ASP A 24 25.02 6.11 6.44
CA ASP A 24 25.42 5.10 5.48
C ASP A 24 25.01 3.71 5.98
N ALA A 25 24.50 2.88 5.07
CA ALA A 25 24.10 1.53 5.37
C ALA A 25 24.62 0.56 4.30
N LYS A 26 25.06 -0.60 4.77
CA LYS A 26 25.47 -1.72 3.92
C LYS A 26 24.47 -2.85 4.07
N ILE A 27 24.12 -3.47 2.95
CA ILE A 27 23.30 -4.67 2.89
C ILE A 27 24.23 -5.87 2.87
N ILE A 28 24.01 -6.81 3.79
CA ILE A 28 24.83 -8.01 3.91
C ILE A 28 23.94 -9.26 3.91
N PHE A 29 24.50 -10.37 3.42
CA PHE A 29 23.94 -11.70 3.61
C PHE A 29 24.71 -12.43 4.69
N GLU A 30 23.99 -12.88 5.71
CA GLU A 30 24.56 -13.58 6.85
C GLU A 30 23.51 -14.59 7.34
N GLN A 31 23.93 -15.84 7.59
CA GLN A 31 23.03 -16.91 8.09
C GLN A 31 21.73 -17.03 7.27
N ASP A 32 21.85 -17.06 5.94
CA ASP A 32 20.74 -17.15 4.97
C ASP A 32 19.68 -16.04 5.06
N LYS A 33 20.02 -14.92 5.70
CA LYS A 33 19.17 -13.74 5.86
C LYS A 33 19.84 -12.50 5.29
N VAL A 34 19.02 -11.47 5.04
CA VAL A 34 19.46 -10.16 4.57
C VAL A 34 19.37 -9.16 5.72
N PHE A 35 20.49 -8.54 6.03
CA PHE A 35 20.58 -7.51 7.06
C PHE A 35 21.02 -6.17 6.49
N MET A 36 20.40 -5.11 6.99
CA MET A 36 20.90 -3.75 6.85
C MET A 36 21.76 -3.42 8.07
N VAL A 37 23.02 -3.07 7.83
CA VAL A 37 23.95 -2.64 8.89
C VAL A 37 24.26 -1.16 8.68
N LYS A 38 23.88 -0.35 9.65
CA LYS A 38 24.04 1.11 9.64
C LYS A 38 24.76 1.59 10.89
N HIS A 39 25.39 2.76 10.81
CA HIS A 39 26.14 3.33 11.91
C HIS A 39 25.84 4.82 12.05
N CYS A 40 25.27 5.20 13.19
CA CYS A 40 25.10 6.57 13.61
C CYS A 40 26.29 6.98 14.49
N PRO A 41 26.95 8.13 14.25
CA PRO A 41 28.02 8.62 15.11
C PRO A 41 27.59 8.83 16.58
N GLU A 42 26.31 9.13 16.81
CA GLU A 42 25.76 9.40 18.14
C GLU A 42 25.17 8.13 18.80
N HIS A 43 24.46 7.31 18.03
CA HIS A 43 23.67 6.18 18.56
C HIS A 43 24.32 4.80 18.30
N GLY A 44 25.47 4.77 17.63
CA GLY A 44 26.23 3.55 17.42
C GLY A 44 25.74 2.72 16.23
N ARG A 45 26.04 1.42 16.27
CA ARG A 45 25.77 0.48 15.17
C ARG A 45 24.42 -0.20 15.36
N GLU A 46 23.64 -0.25 14.29
CA GLU A 46 22.38 -1.00 14.23
C GLU A 46 22.50 -2.08 13.14
N LYS A 47 21.97 -3.27 13.42
CA LYS A 47 21.86 -4.36 12.46
C LYS A 47 20.41 -4.82 12.43
N VAL A 48 19.75 -4.59 11.31
CA VAL A 48 18.31 -4.75 11.14
C VAL A 48 18.05 -5.88 10.14
N LEU A 49 17.21 -6.85 10.51
CA LEU A 49 16.73 -7.86 9.57
C LEU A 49 15.75 -7.18 8.59
N ILE A 50 16.03 -7.32 7.29
CA ILE A 50 15.20 -6.74 6.22
C ILE A 50 14.61 -7.77 5.27
N ALA A 51 15.17 -8.98 5.19
CA ALA A 51 14.57 -10.13 4.51
C ALA A 51 15.11 -11.48 5.03
N THR A 52 14.32 -12.53 4.86
CA THR A 52 14.56 -13.93 5.22
C THR A 52 14.64 -14.85 3.99
N ASP A 53 14.54 -14.28 2.79
CA ASP A 53 14.65 -15.00 1.52
C ASP A 53 15.62 -14.23 0.61
N ILE A 54 16.88 -14.68 0.57
CA ILE A 54 17.93 -14.06 -0.24
C ILE A 54 17.61 -14.15 -1.73
N ALA A 55 17.04 -15.26 -2.20
CA ALA A 55 16.75 -15.47 -3.61
C ALA A 55 15.67 -14.49 -4.09
N TYR A 56 14.57 -14.38 -3.34
CA TYR A 56 13.53 -13.39 -3.61
C TYR A 56 14.08 -11.97 -3.51
N TYR A 57 14.85 -11.65 -2.47
CA TYR A 57 15.44 -10.31 -2.28
C TYR A 57 16.34 -9.89 -3.44
N LYS A 58 17.14 -10.82 -3.99
CA LYS A 58 17.93 -10.54 -5.21
C LYS A 58 17.02 -10.31 -6.42
N ASN A 59 15.98 -11.13 -6.55
CA ASN A 59 15.11 -11.12 -7.71
C ASN A 59 14.27 -9.83 -7.81
N THR A 60 13.98 -9.13 -6.71
CA THR A 60 13.24 -7.85 -6.75
C THR A 60 13.87 -6.84 -7.73
N ARG A 61 15.19 -6.86 -7.91
CA ARG A 61 15.91 -5.99 -8.84
C ARG A 61 15.56 -6.24 -10.30
N ASN A 62 15.22 -7.48 -10.66
CA ASN A 62 14.78 -7.83 -12.01
C ASN A 62 13.38 -7.31 -12.33
N TYR A 63 12.63 -6.88 -11.31
CA TYR A 63 11.28 -6.32 -11.48
C TYR A 63 11.27 -4.78 -11.56
N ASN A 64 12.44 -4.14 -11.49
CA ASN A 64 12.51 -2.70 -11.73
C ASN A 64 12.17 -2.41 -13.19
N LYS A 65 11.23 -1.49 -13.40
CA LYS A 65 10.89 -0.95 -14.72
C LYS A 65 11.28 0.54 -14.82
N PRO A 66 11.21 1.15 -16.02
CA PRO A 66 11.46 2.58 -16.19
C PRO A 66 10.63 3.42 -15.21
N SER A 67 11.24 4.47 -14.67
CA SER A 67 10.56 5.42 -13.78
C SER A 67 9.41 6.12 -14.49
N GLU A 68 8.29 6.29 -13.80
CA GLU A 68 7.15 7.06 -14.26
C GLU A 68 7.05 8.31 -13.38
N ALA A 69 7.08 9.49 -13.98
CA ALA A 69 7.05 10.76 -13.25
C ALA A 69 5.63 11.33 -13.23
N PRO A 70 5.23 12.04 -12.15
CA PRO A 70 4.00 12.82 -12.18
C PRO A 70 4.10 13.95 -13.23
N LEU A 71 2.97 14.42 -13.72
CA LEU A 71 2.90 15.57 -14.63
C LEU A 71 3.44 16.86 -13.99
N LYS A 72 3.38 16.93 -12.66
CA LYS A 72 3.84 18.06 -11.86
C LYS A 72 4.55 17.56 -10.60
N THR A 73 5.70 18.16 -10.30
CA THR A 73 6.40 18.00 -9.02
C THR A 73 5.96 19.08 -8.03
N ASN A 74 5.93 18.77 -6.73
CA ASN A 74 5.54 19.72 -5.68
C ASN A 74 6.73 20.46 -5.05
N THR A 75 7.92 19.83 -5.02
CA THR A 75 9.11 20.38 -4.36
C THR A 75 10.35 20.26 -5.25
N GLN A 76 11.35 21.10 -4.99
CA GLN A 76 12.68 20.98 -5.60
C GLN A 76 13.58 20.11 -4.73
N THR A 77 14.61 19.49 -5.33
CA THR A 77 15.64 18.76 -4.59
C THR A 77 16.72 19.73 -4.12
N HIS A 78 16.88 19.89 -2.80
CA HIS A 78 17.91 20.74 -2.19
C HIS A 78 18.77 19.96 -1.20
N TYR A 79 18.17 19.34 -0.19
CA TYR A 79 18.86 18.53 0.82
C TYR A 79 18.97 17.04 0.45
N GLY A 80 18.21 16.57 -0.53
CA GLY A 80 18.05 15.17 -0.97
C GLY A 80 16.89 14.43 -0.28
N CYS A 81 16.69 13.17 -0.64
CA CYS A 81 15.71 12.29 0.02
C CYS A 81 16.22 11.80 1.40
N PRO A 82 15.42 11.85 2.49
CA PRO A 82 14.00 12.20 2.54
C PRO A 82 13.70 13.60 3.09
N TYR A 83 14.59 14.57 2.93
CA TYR A 83 14.45 15.89 3.58
C TYR A 83 13.74 16.94 2.71
N ASP A 84 13.58 16.68 1.41
CA ASP A 84 12.83 17.54 0.48
C ASP A 84 11.47 16.95 0.05
N CYS A 85 10.92 15.97 0.79
CA CYS A 85 9.75 15.24 0.35
C CYS A 85 8.48 16.11 0.21
N GLY A 86 7.55 15.54 -0.55
CA GLY A 86 6.86 16.21 -1.66
C GLY A 86 7.28 15.44 -2.92
N LEU A 87 6.40 15.23 -3.90
CA LEU A 87 6.80 14.61 -5.17
C LEU A 87 7.86 15.50 -5.81
N CYS A 88 9.13 15.22 -5.50
CA CYS A 88 10.27 16.02 -5.87
C CYS A 88 10.88 15.51 -7.17
N GLN A 89 11.82 16.27 -7.74
CA GLN A 89 12.49 15.88 -8.98
C GLN A 89 13.33 14.60 -8.86
N ASP A 90 13.72 14.24 -7.64
CA ASP A 90 14.47 13.03 -7.32
C ASP A 90 13.58 11.80 -7.06
N HIS A 91 12.27 11.98 -7.05
CA HIS A 91 11.30 10.92 -6.81
C HIS A 91 10.97 10.22 -8.14
N GLU A 92 11.19 8.91 -8.18
CA GLU A 92 11.28 8.09 -9.39
C GLU A 92 9.96 7.36 -9.72
N GLN A 93 8.85 7.83 -9.15
CA GLN A 93 7.55 7.19 -9.25
C GLN A 93 6.36 8.15 -9.07
N HIS A 94 5.32 8.02 -9.90
CA HIS A 94 4.07 8.77 -9.75
C HIS A 94 3.18 8.14 -8.66
N SER A 95 2.02 8.75 -8.39
CA SER A 95 1.09 8.23 -7.37
C SER A 95 0.21 7.11 -7.95
N CYS A 96 0.54 5.85 -7.65
CA CYS A 96 -0.37 4.74 -7.94
C CYS A 96 -1.58 4.73 -6.98
N LEU A 97 -1.38 5.22 -5.75
CA LEU A 97 -2.41 5.40 -4.73
C LEU A 97 -2.22 6.75 -4.03
N SER A 98 -3.15 7.67 -4.28
CA SER A 98 -3.19 8.96 -3.59
C SER A 98 -4.16 8.91 -2.42
N VAL A 99 -3.68 9.15 -1.21
CA VAL A 99 -4.47 9.15 0.02
C VAL A 99 -4.82 10.58 0.41
N ILE A 100 -6.10 10.82 0.67
CA ILE A 100 -6.60 12.05 1.26
C ILE A 100 -7.18 11.75 2.63
N GLU A 101 -6.57 12.33 3.66
CA GLU A 101 -7.09 12.26 5.02
C GLU A 101 -8.15 13.35 5.19
N VAL A 102 -9.44 13.01 5.21
CA VAL A 102 -10.54 14.02 5.27
C VAL A 102 -10.82 14.51 6.69
N THR A 103 -10.32 13.78 7.69
CA THR A 103 -10.41 14.16 9.10
C THR A 103 -9.25 13.58 9.88
N ASP A 104 -8.90 14.20 11.00
CA ASP A 104 -7.95 13.63 11.97
C ASP A 104 -8.66 12.82 13.07
N ARG A 105 -10.00 12.92 13.13
CA ARG A 105 -10.81 12.29 14.17
C ARG A 105 -11.21 10.88 13.81
N CYS A 106 -11.15 9.99 14.80
CA CYS A 106 -11.59 8.61 14.67
C CYS A 106 -12.53 8.26 15.83
N ASN A 107 -13.49 7.36 15.62
CA ASN A 107 -14.31 6.77 16.69
C ASN A 107 -13.58 5.67 17.49
N LEU A 108 -12.30 5.43 17.18
CA LEU A 108 -11.36 4.55 17.89
C LEU A 108 -10.09 5.33 18.29
N THR A 109 -9.34 4.77 19.24
CA THR A 109 -8.00 5.26 19.63
C THR A 109 -7.03 4.08 19.55
N CYS A 110 -6.77 3.58 18.33
CA CYS A 110 -5.99 2.36 18.13
C CYS A 110 -4.56 2.52 18.68
N PRO A 111 -4.03 1.56 19.46
CA PRO A 111 -2.65 1.53 19.93
C PRO A 111 -1.58 1.51 18.82
N THR A 112 -1.93 1.09 17.60
CA THR A 112 -1.04 0.99 16.43
C THR A 112 -1.29 2.06 15.36
N CYS A 113 -1.93 3.19 15.73
CA CYS A 113 -2.32 4.20 14.75
C CYS A 113 -1.14 5.10 14.32
N TYR A 114 -0.72 4.96 13.05
CA TYR A 114 0.32 5.80 12.46
C TYR A 114 -0.03 7.30 12.43
N ALA A 115 -1.32 7.65 12.37
CA ALA A 115 -1.81 9.01 12.21
C ALA A 115 -2.19 9.71 13.53
N MET A 116 -1.97 9.06 14.68
CA MET A 116 -2.37 9.58 16.01
C MET A 116 -3.87 9.86 16.19
N SER A 117 -4.72 9.46 15.24
CA SER A 117 -6.16 9.76 15.25
C SER A 117 -6.88 9.23 16.50
N SER A 118 -7.83 10.01 17.01
CA SER A 118 -8.68 9.65 18.15
C SER A 118 -9.98 10.47 18.13
N PRO A 119 -10.96 10.20 19.02
CA PRO A 119 -12.19 10.99 19.06
C PRO A 119 -11.98 12.48 19.35
N HIS A 120 -10.88 12.83 20.02
CA HIS A 120 -10.59 14.17 20.50
C HIS A 120 -9.40 14.83 19.79
N TYR A 121 -8.76 14.15 18.84
CA TYR A 121 -7.59 14.65 18.14
C TYR A 121 -7.97 15.36 16.83
N GLY A 122 -7.39 16.54 16.61
CA GLY A 122 -7.54 17.33 15.39
C GLY A 122 -8.99 17.66 15.01
N ARG A 123 -9.27 17.76 13.70
CA ARG A 123 -10.55 18.26 13.18
C ARG A 123 -11.03 17.54 11.93
N HIS A 124 -12.24 17.91 11.50
CA HIS A 124 -12.72 17.64 10.16
C HIS A 124 -12.16 18.70 9.21
N ARG A 125 -11.72 18.29 8.00
CA ARG A 125 -11.34 19.24 6.96
C ARG A 125 -12.59 19.81 6.31
N THR A 126 -12.53 21.05 5.85
CA THR A 126 -13.68 21.63 5.14
C THR A 126 -13.79 21.05 3.74
N LEU A 127 -14.96 21.16 3.10
CA LEU A 127 -15.11 20.70 1.71
C LEU A 127 -14.17 21.44 0.76
N GLU A 128 -13.88 22.72 1.01
CA GLU A 128 -12.95 23.51 0.20
C GLU A 128 -11.51 23.00 0.33
N GLU A 129 -11.09 22.61 1.54
CA GLU A 129 -9.77 22.00 1.73
C GLU A 129 -9.67 20.66 1.00
N ILE A 130 -10.71 19.84 1.10
CA ILE A 130 -10.78 18.52 0.47
C ILE A 130 -10.81 18.64 -1.05
N GLU A 131 -11.61 19.55 -1.60
CA GLU A 131 -11.65 19.82 -3.04
C GLU A 131 -10.29 20.31 -3.54
N ARG A 132 -9.63 21.22 -2.83
CA ARG A 132 -8.27 21.66 -3.18
C ARG A 132 -7.26 20.50 -3.18
N MET A 133 -7.35 19.59 -2.22
CA MET A 133 -6.49 18.41 -2.15
C MET A 133 -6.74 17.46 -3.34
N LEU A 134 -8.00 17.26 -3.74
CA LEU A 134 -8.36 16.49 -4.94
C LEU A 134 -7.86 17.17 -6.21
N ASP A 135 -7.97 18.49 -6.32
CA ASP A 135 -7.48 19.25 -7.47
C ASP A 135 -5.95 19.16 -7.59
N ILE A 136 -5.22 19.12 -6.47
CA ILE A 136 -3.77 18.88 -6.46
C ILE A 136 -3.45 17.49 -7.02
N ILE A 137 -4.16 16.44 -6.60
CA ILE A 137 -3.96 15.09 -7.14
C ILE A 137 -4.19 15.08 -8.66
N VAL A 138 -5.27 15.72 -9.13
CA VAL A 138 -5.58 15.84 -10.56
C VAL A 138 -4.50 16.63 -11.31
N ALA A 139 -3.97 17.71 -10.72
CA ALA A 139 -2.89 18.48 -11.34
C ALA A 139 -1.58 17.70 -11.45
N ASN A 140 -1.31 16.80 -10.51
CA ASN A 140 -0.10 15.97 -10.47
C ASN A 140 -0.19 14.74 -11.38
N GLU A 141 -1.36 14.10 -11.46
CA GLU A 141 -1.53 12.80 -12.14
C GLU A 141 -2.37 12.89 -13.43
N GLY A 142 -3.12 13.96 -13.64
CA GLY A 142 -4.06 14.14 -14.75
C GLY A 142 -5.32 13.30 -14.57
N GLN A 143 -5.18 11.98 -14.69
CA GLN A 143 -6.23 10.99 -14.44
C GLN A 143 -5.77 10.01 -13.36
N PRO A 144 -5.93 10.35 -12.07
CA PRO A 144 -5.41 9.55 -10.97
C PRO A 144 -5.97 8.12 -11.00
N ASP A 145 -5.11 7.12 -10.84
CA ASP A 145 -5.50 5.71 -10.90
C ASP A 145 -6.37 5.32 -9.70
N VAL A 146 -5.91 5.61 -8.48
CA VAL A 146 -6.68 5.38 -7.25
C VAL A 146 -6.56 6.59 -6.34
N VAL A 147 -7.71 7.08 -5.87
CA VAL A 147 -7.77 8.00 -4.74
C VAL A 147 -8.45 7.32 -3.57
N GLN A 148 -7.75 7.24 -2.44
CA GLN A 148 -8.27 6.69 -1.20
C GLN A 148 -8.74 7.81 -0.26
N ILE A 149 -10.05 7.83 -0.01
CA ILE A 149 -10.66 8.64 1.05
C ILE A 149 -10.38 7.95 2.39
N SER A 150 -9.61 8.62 3.24
CA SER A 150 -9.07 8.10 4.49
C SER A 150 -9.10 9.20 5.57
N GLY A 151 -8.27 9.06 6.60
CA GLY A 151 -8.05 10.03 7.68
C GLY A 151 -8.98 9.80 8.84
N GLY A 152 -8.39 9.67 10.05
CA GLY A 152 -9.10 9.17 11.21
C GLY A 152 -10.04 8.03 10.82
N GLU A 153 -11.34 8.20 11.06
CA GLU A 153 -12.37 7.41 10.38
C GLU A 153 -13.15 8.32 9.42
N PRO A 154 -13.01 8.20 8.08
CA PRO A 154 -13.67 9.14 7.17
C PRO A 154 -15.19 9.11 7.29
N THR A 155 -15.79 7.97 7.64
CA THR A 155 -17.24 7.83 7.74
C THR A 155 -17.88 8.59 8.90
N ILE A 156 -17.08 9.15 9.84
CA ILE A 156 -17.62 10.06 10.87
C ILE A 156 -17.65 11.54 10.44
N HIS A 157 -17.09 11.87 9.26
CA HIS A 157 -17.15 13.22 8.74
C HIS A 157 -18.62 13.63 8.50
N PRO A 158 -19.09 14.80 8.99
CA PRO A 158 -20.50 15.19 8.88
C PRO A 158 -20.96 15.31 7.43
N GLN A 159 -20.07 15.72 6.53
CA GLN A 159 -20.30 15.89 5.09
C GLN A 159 -19.72 14.74 4.25
N PHE A 160 -19.61 13.53 4.81
CA PHE A 160 -18.93 12.39 4.17
C PHE A 160 -19.40 12.12 2.72
N PHE A 161 -20.71 12.11 2.47
CA PHE A 161 -21.20 11.82 1.12
C PHE A 161 -20.98 12.98 0.14
N GLU A 162 -21.02 14.23 0.60
CA GLU A 162 -20.67 15.39 -0.24
C GLU A 162 -19.21 15.29 -0.72
N ILE A 163 -18.30 14.79 0.11
CA ILE A 163 -16.92 14.52 -0.26
C ILE A 163 -16.83 13.48 -1.39
N LEU A 164 -17.56 12.37 -1.28
CA LEU A 164 -17.60 11.34 -2.33
C LEU A 164 -18.20 11.90 -3.63
N ASP A 165 -19.23 12.73 -3.54
CA ASP A 165 -19.86 13.39 -4.69
C ASP A 165 -18.91 14.37 -5.38
N ILE A 166 -18.06 15.09 -4.63
CA ILE A 166 -16.99 15.92 -5.18
C ILE A 166 -15.95 15.05 -5.88
N ALA A 167 -15.47 13.98 -5.23
CA ALA A 167 -14.45 13.10 -5.79
C ALA A 167 -14.90 12.45 -7.12
N LYS A 168 -16.16 11.99 -7.21
CA LYS A 168 -16.70 11.40 -8.45
C LYS A 168 -16.85 12.38 -9.63
N LYS A 169 -16.84 13.69 -9.38
CA LYS A 169 -16.84 14.71 -10.45
C LYS A 169 -15.44 14.96 -11.03
N LYS A 170 -14.39 14.49 -10.36
CA LYS A 170 -12.99 14.62 -10.80
C LYS A 170 -12.63 13.42 -11.70
N PRO A 171 -11.60 13.51 -12.56
CA PRO A 171 -11.20 12.44 -13.48
C PRO A 171 -10.44 11.30 -12.78
N ILE A 172 -10.93 10.84 -11.63
CA ILE A 172 -10.37 9.75 -10.83
C ILE A 172 -10.89 8.43 -11.39
N ARG A 173 -9.99 7.50 -11.74
CA ARG A 173 -10.37 6.20 -12.31
C ARG A 173 -11.06 5.30 -11.28
N HIS A 174 -10.55 5.28 -10.05
CA HIS A 174 -11.07 4.41 -9.01
C HIS A 174 -11.05 5.10 -7.64
N LEU A 175 -12.17 5.06 -6.94
CA LEU A 175 -12.32 5.67 -5.62
C LEU A 175 -12.32 4.59 -4.55
N MET A 176 -11.51 4.76 -3.51
CA MET A 176 -11.36 3.77 -2.44
C MET A 176 -11.70 4.38 -1.09
N LEU A 177 -12.51 3.70 -0.28
CA LEU A 177 -12.83 4.13 1.09
C LEU A 177 -12.05 3.31 2.11
N ASN A 178 -11.13 3.92 2.85
CA ASN A 178 -10.45 3.27 3.99
C ASN A 178 -11.28 3.46 5.26
N THR A 179 -11.73 2.37 5.87
CA THR A 179 -12.64 2.43 7.02
C THR A 179 -12.46 1.27 7.99
N ASN A 180 -12.71 1.55 9.28
CA ASN A 180 -12.83 0.53 10.32
C ASN A 180 -14.14 -0.28 10.25
N GLY A 181 -15.07 0.11 9.38
CA GLY A 181 -16.31 -0.64 9.12
C GLY A 181 -17.41 -0.49 10.16
N ILE A 182 -17.21 0.28 11.26
CA ILE A 182 -18.22 0.43 12.32
C ILE A 182 -19.53 0.99 11.78
N ARG A 183 -19.47 2.02 10.92
CA ARG A 183 -20.68 2.63 10.35
C ARG A 183 -21.36 1.69 9.36
N ILE A 184 -20.58 0.99 8.52
CA ILE A 184 -21.08 -0.02 7.59
C ILE A 184 -21.81 -1.15 8.33
N ALA A 185 -21.29 -1.60 9.48
CA ALA A 185 -21.92 -2.63 10.28
C ALA A 185 -23.27 -2.19 10.88
N LYS A 186 -23.34 -0.95 11.38
CA LYS A 186 -24.48 -0.44 12.18
C LYS A 186 -25.58 0.24 11.37
N ASP A 187 -25.26 0.72 10.18
CA ASP A 187 -26.15 1.54 9.35
C ASP A 187 -26.25 0.93 7.95
N LYS A 188 -27.28 0.11 7.72
CA LYS A 188 -27.52 -0.54 6.43
C LYS A 188 -27.85 0.47 5.31
N GLU A 189 -28.51 1.58 5.64
CA GLU A 189 -28.84 2.62 4.65
C GLU A 189 -27.57 3.34 4.18
N PHE A 190 -26.64 3.60 5.10
CA PHE A 190 -25.30 4.10 4.77
C PHE A 190 -24.57 3.15 3.82
N ALA A 191 -24.57 1.83 4.11
CA ALA A 191 -23.94 0.83 3.24
C ALA A 191 -24.62 0.78 1.85
N ALA A 192 -25.95 0.83 1.79
CA ALA A 192 -26.71 0.88 0.55
C ALA A 192 -26.38 2.14 -0.27
N ARG A 193 -26.21 3.30 0.38
CA ARG A 193 -25.78 4.54 -0.29
C ARG A 193 -24.34 4.46 -0.78
N LEU A 194 -23.42 3.78 -0.07
CA LEU A 194 -22.07 3.54 -0.58
C LEU A 194 -22.09 2.71 -1.88
N ALA A 195 -22.97 1.71 -1.97
CA ALA A 195 -23.09 0.86 -3.14
C ALA A 195 -23.48 1.62 -4.42
N THR A 196 -24.09 2.81 -4.32
CA THR A 196 -24.45 3.62 -5.50
C THR A 196 -23.24 4.24 -6.21
N TYR A 197 -22.03 4.15 -5.64
CA TYR A 197 -20.79 4.67 -6.24
C TYR A 197 -20.05 3.64 -7.12
N MET A 198 -20.52 2.39 -7.17
CA MET A 198 -20.01 1.33 -8.07
C MET A 198 -20.25 1.67 -9.55
N PRO A 199 -19.48 1.09 -10.50
CA PRO A 199 -18.45 0.05 -10.33
C PRO A 199 -17.08 0.57 -9.88
N ASP A 200 -16.75 1.84 -10.12
CA ASP A 200 -15.43 2.43 -9.84
C ASP A 200 -15.26 2.88 -8.38
N PHE A 201 -15.68 2.02 -7.45
CA PHE A 201 -15.62 2.26 -6.02
C PHE A 201 -15.35 0.96 -5.26
N GLU A 202 -14.42 0.99 -4.31
CA GLU A 202 -14.15 -0.12 -3.42
C GLU A 202 -14.02 0.29 -1.95
N VAL A 203 -14.33 -0.64 -1.05
CA VAL A 203 -14.12 -0.51 0.39
C VAL A 203 -12.80 -1.19 0.77
N TYR A 204 -11.89 -0.43 1.38
CA TYR A 204 -10.65 -0.89 1.98
C TYR A 204 -10.89 -1.11 3.48
N LEU A 205 -11.31 -2.33 3.83
CA LEU A 205 -11.90 -2.67 5.12
C LEU A 205 -10.85 -3.25 6.08
N GLN A 206 -10.70 -2.59 7.22
CA GLN A 206 -9.86 -3.03 8.33
C GLN A 206 -10.27 -4.44 8.85
N PHE A 207 -9.37 -5.42 8.80
CA PHE A 207 -9.58 -6.81 9.24
C PHE A 207 -8.26 -7.48 9.72
N ASP A 208 -7.84 -7.29 10.97
CA ASP A 208 -6.51 -7.77 11.41
C ASP A 208 -6.44 -9.23 11.82
N SER A 209 -7.52 -9.76 12.40
CA SER A 209 -7.49 -11.04 13.11
C SER A 209 -8.91 -11.49 13.47
N PHE A 210 -9.06 -12.79 13.72
CA PHE A 210 -10.28 -13.37 14.30
C PHE A 210 -10.22 -13.47 15.84
N LYS A 211 -9.06 -13.20 16.44
CA LYS A 211 -8.81 -13.29 17.88
C LYS A 211 -9.18 -11.97 18.58
N PRO A 212 -10.18 -11.92 19.47
CA PRO A 212 -10.58 -10.70 20.16
C PRO A 212 -9.42 -9.97 20.85
N GLU A 213 -8.52 -10.72 21.49
CA GLU A 213 -7.36 -10.19 22.21
C GLU A 213 -6.38 -9.45 21.31
N VAL A 214 -6.19 -9.92 20.07
CA VAL A 214 -5.38 -9.21 19.06
C VAL A 214 -6.06 -7.90 18.67
N LEU A 215 -7.39 -7.87 18.60
CA LEU A 215 -8.13 -6.67 18.21
C LEU A 215 -8.10 -5.62 19.32
N GLU A 216 -8.19 -6.06 20.57
CA GLU A 216 -7.98 -5.20 21.72
C GLU A 216 -6.56 -4.63 21.72
N GLN A 217 -5.54 -5.43 21.47
CA GLN A 217 -4.15 -4.96 21.41
C GLN A 217 -3.89 -4.01 20.24
N MET A 218 -4.41 -4.30 19.04
CA MET A 218 -4.13 -3.48 17.85
C MET A 218 -5.07 -2.28 17.69
N ARG A 219 -6.34 -2.41 18.06
CA ARG A 219 -7.42 -1.43 17.81
C ARG A 219 -8.00 -0.82 19.08
N GLY A 220 -7.60 -1.31 20.25
CA GLY A 220 -8.07 -0.85 21.56
C GLY A 220 -9.46 -1.36 21.94
N LYS A 221 -10.09 -2.21 21.10
CA LYS A 221 -11.43 -2.78 21.31
C LYS A 221 -11.57 -4.10 20.55
N ASP A 222 -12.37 -5.02 21.08
CA ASP A 222 -12.90 -6.14 20.29
C ASP A 222 -13.86 -5.62 19.20
N LEU A 223 -13.52 -5.91 17.95
CA LEU A 223 -14.29 -5.53 16.75
C LEU A 223 -14.84 -6.76 15.99
N THR A 224 -14.81 -7.95 16.59
CA THR A 224 -15.17 -9.22 15.93
C THR A 224 -16.57 -9.18 15.34
N ASP A 225 -17.58 -8.82 16.15
CA ASP A 225 -18.98 -8.73 15.70
C ASP A 225 -19.19 -7.60 14.68
N ILE A 226 -18.48 -6.48 14.84
CA ILE A 226 -18.55 -5.35 13.90
C ILE A 226 -18.06 -5.78 12.53
N ARG A 227 -16.91 -6.45 12.43
CA ARG A 227 -16.35 -6.90 11.15
C ARG A 227 -17.23 -7.93 10.48
N ARG A 228 -17.76 -8.91 11.25
CA ARG A 228 -18.72 -9.89 10.74
C ARG A 228 -19.96 -9.21 10.15
N GLN A 229 -20.54 -8.26 10.88
CA GLN A 229 -21.75 -7.57 10.42
C GLN A 229 -21.47 -6.65 9.22
N ALA A 230 -20.33 -5.94 9.21
CA ALA A 230 -19.92 -5.13 8.06
C ALA A 230 -19.80 -5.98 6.80
N LEU A 231 -19.11 -7.13 6.88
CA LEU A 231 -18.99 -8.06 5.75
C LEU A 231 -20.32 -8.65 5.32
N ASN A 232 -21.22 -8.98 6.24
CA ASN A 232 -22.57 -9.42 5.88
C ASN A 232 -23.30 -8.35 5.05
N ASN A 233 -23.28 -7.09 5.48
CA ASN A 233 -23.91 -5.99 4.77
C ASN A 233 -23.25 -5.75 3.39
N LEU A 234 -21.92 -5.83 3.30
CA LEU A 234 -21.19 -5.68 2.04
C LEU A 234 -21.44 -6.84 1.08
N ASN A 235 -21.57 -8.07 1.57
CA ASN A 235 -21.92 -9.26 0.79
C ASN A 235 -23.35 -9.18 0.23
N GLU A 236 -24.32 -8.70 1.01
CA GLU A 236 -25.70 -8.45 0.57
C GLU A 236 -25.71 -7.51 -0.65
N LEU A 237 -24.83 -6.51 -0.67
CA LEU A 237 -24.72 -5.49 -1.71
C LEU A 237 -23.75 -5.87 -2.85
N ASP A 238 -22.94 -6.93 -2.66
CA ASP A 238 -21.79 -7.27 -3.52
C ASP A 238 -20.83 -6.09 -3.76
N LEU A 239 -20.67 -5.25 -2.74
CA LEU A 239 -19.85 -4.04 -2.84
C LEU A 239 -18.36 -4.40 -2.79
N SER A 240 -17.62 -4.11 -3.88
CA SER A 240 -16.19 -4.45 -4.00
C SER A 240 -15.41 -4.09 -2.74
N THR A 241 -14.76 -5.08 -2.13
CA THR A 241 -14.08 -4.92 -0.84
C THR A 241 -12.71 -5.58 -0.86
N THR A 242 -11.69 -4.89 -0.33
CA THR A 242 -10.37 -5.44 -0.01
C THR A 242 -10.25 -5.52 1.51
N LEU A 243 -9.90 -6.69 2.06
CA LEU A 243 -9.58 -6.83 3.49
C LEU A 243 -8.16 -6.34 3.76
N VAL A 244 -7.98 -5.61 4.85
CA VAL A 244 -6.72 -4.94 5.19
C VAL A 244 -6.26 -5.40 6.55
N VAL A 245 -5.15 -6.13 6.57
CA VAL A 245 -4.65 -6.80 7.75
C VAL A 245 -3.38 -6.10 8.19
N THR A 246 -3.40 -5.41 9.33
CA THR A 246 -2.15 -4.97 9.96
C THR A 246 -1.48 -6.16 10.63
N LEU A 247 -0.21 -6.44 10.33
CA LEU A 247 0.53 -7.61 10.81
C LEU A 247 1.62 -7.24 11.81
N GLN A 248 1.66 -7.99 12.91
CA GLN A 248 2.75 -7.97 13.88
C GLN A 248 3.24 -9.41 14.10
N LYS A 249 4.56 -9.59 14.15
CA LYS A 249 5.18 -10.90 14.33
C LYS A 249 4.83 -11.49 15.69
N GLY A 250 4.45 -12.77 15.71
CA GLY A 250 4.08 -13.49 16.92
C GLY A 250 2.71 -13.10 17.49
N LEU A 251 1.97 -12.19 16.84
CA LEU A 251 0.66 -11.73 17.31
C LEU A 251 -0.48 -12.27 16.45
N ASN A 252 -0.43 -12.01 15.14
CA ASN A 252 -1.47 -12.43 14.19
C ASN A 252 -0.93 -12.96 12.85
N ASP A 253 0.38 -13.09 12.71
CA ASP A 253 1.01 -13.67 11.53
C ASP A 253 0.68 -15.17 11.36
N ASP A 254 0.17 -15.84 12.39
CA ASP A 254 -0.34 -17.21 12.34
C ASP A 254 -1.74 -17.36 11.71
N GLU A 255 -2.46 -16.25 11.48
CA GLU A 255 -3.81 -16.26 10.87
C GLU A 255 -3.84 -15.89 9.38
N ILE A 256 -2.68 -15.64 8.76
CA ILE A 256 -2.57 -15.16 7.36
C ILE A 256 -3.33 -16.08 6.38
N GLY A 257 -3.06 -17.39 6.42
CA GLY A 257 -3.72 -18.35 5.53
C GLY A 257 -5.23 -18.42 5.78
N LYS A 258 -5.63 -18.45 7.05
CA LYS A 258 -7.04 -18.47 7.46
C LYS A 258 -7.80 -17.23 7.00
N ILE A 259 -7.17 -16.04 7.03
CA ILE A 259 -7.76 -14.79 6.53
C ILE A 259 -7.93 -14.86 5.00
N ILE A 260 -6.93 -15.36 4.27
CA ILE A 260 -7.00 -15.53 2.80
C ILE A 260 -8.15 -16.48 2.44
N ASP A 261 -8.24 -17.63 3.10
CA ASP A 261 -9.29 -18.63 2.84
C ASP A 261 -10.68 -18.07 3.17
N TYR A 262 -10.82 -17.34 4.27
CA TYR A 262 -12.06 -16.68 4.65
C TYR A 262 -12.47 -15.61 3.62
N ALA A 263 -11.51 -14.80 3.14
CA ALA A 263 -11.73 -13.78 2.12
C ALA A 263 -12.16 -14.36 0.77
N LEU A 264 -11.60 -15.50 0.38
CA LEU A 264 -11.99 -16.23 -0.83
C LEU A 264 -13.46 -16.68 -0.79
N GLN A 265 -14.00 -16.96 0.39
CA GLN A 265 -15.40 -17.34 0.56
C GLN A 265 -16.39 -16.17 0.51
N GLN A 266 -15.93 -14.93 0.69
CA GLN A 266 -16.82 -13.77 0.72
C GLN A 266 -17.20 -13.33 -0.71
N LYS A 267 -18.48 -13.14 -0.98
CA LYS A 267 -18.96 -12.71 -2.30
C LYS A 267 -18.40 -11.34 -2.68
N CYS A 268 -18.35 -10.37 -1.77
CA CYS A 268 -17.93 -9.00 -2.07
C CYS A 268 -16.41 -8.79 -2.07
N VAL A 269 -15.64 -9.72 -1.50
CA VAL A 269 -14.19 -9.53 -1.32
C VAL A 269 -13.42 -9.89 -2.59
N ARG A 270 -12.59 -8.95 -3.05
CA ARG A 270 -11.69 -9.03 -4.21
C ARG A 270 -10.22 -9.13 -3.83
N GLY A 271 -9.89 -9.07 -2.54
CA GLY A 271 -8.52 -9.32 -2.13
C GLY A 271 -8.23 -9.11 -0.65
N VAL A 272 -6.98 -9.39 -0.30
CA VAL A 272 -6.40 -9.19 1.02
C VAL A 272 -5.10 -8.40 0.85
N THR A 273 -4.96 -7.29 1.57
CA THR A 273 -3.70 -6.55 1.70
C THR A 273 -3.14 -6.75 3.09
N LEU A 274 -1.95 -7.34 3.16
CA LEU A 274 -1.19 -7.63 4.37
C LEU A 274 -0.17 -6.50 4.56
N GLN A 275 -0.28 -5.78 5.67
CA GLN A 275 0.54 -4.59 5.96
C GLN A 275 1.29 -4.80 7.28
N PRO A 276 2.59 -5.13 7.26
CA PRO A 276 3.42 -5.08 8.45
C PRO A 276 3.28 -3.72 9.17
N VAL A 277 3.28 -3.74 10.50
CA VAL A 277 3.27 -2.50 11.31
C VAL A 277 4.47 -1.63 10.92
N GLN A 278 4.19 -0.39 10.54
CA GLN A 278 5.19 0.67 10.41
C GLN A 278 5.42 1.30 11.78
N ILE A 279 6.68 1.49 12.18
CA ILE A 279 7.01 2.18 13.44
C ILE A 279 6.86 3.70 13.24
N ALA A 280 5.62 4.18 13.34
CA ALA A 280 5.26 5.59 13.29
C ALA A 280 3.97 5.84 14.09
N GLY A 281 3.77 7.08 14.55
CA GLY A 281 2.62 7.43 15.38
C GLY A 281 2.58 6.62 16.69
N ARG A 282 1.40 6.09 17.05
CA ARG A 282 1.27 5.19 18.20
C ARG A 282 1.71 3.77 17.82
N THR A 283 2.58 3.21 18.64
CA THR A 283 3.05 1.83 18.61
C THR A 283 3.17 1.30 20.04
N GLU A 284 2.08 1.39 20.81
CA GLU A 284 2.09 1.00 22.21
C GLU A 284 2.30 -0.51 22.36
N GLY A 285 3.25 -0.91 23.20
CA GLY A 285 3.57 -2.32 23.43
C GLY A 285 4.24 -3.03 22.25
N PHE A 286 4.79 -2.30 21.28
CA PHE A 286 5.54 -2.85 20.16
C PHE A 286 7.05 -2.77 20.41
N ASP A 287 7.76 -3.90 20.34
CA ASP A 287 9.22 -3.98 20.40
C ASP A 287 9.82 -4.17 18.99
N PRO A 288 10.52 -3.17 18.43
CA PRO A 288 11.16 -3.27 17.12
C PRO A 288 12.15 -4.44 16.97
N ALA A 289 12.71 -4.95 18.06
CA ALA A 289 13.66 -6.05 18.03
C ALA A 289 12.99 -7.41 17.78
N THR A 290 11.74 -7.59 18.20
CA THR A 290 11.04 -8.88 18.17
C THR A 290 9.79 -8.89 17.31
N ASP A 291 9.10 -7.76 17.20
CA ASP A 291 7.71 -7.69 16.72
C ASP A 291 7.61 -7.31 15.24
N ARG A 292 8.71 -6.81 14.66
CA ARG A 292 8.80 -6.51 13.22
C ARG A 292 8.72 -7.80 12.39
N ILE A 293 7.95 -7.73 11.31
CA ILE A 293 7.86 -8.79 10.30
C ILE A 293 8.26 -8.23 8.93
N THR A 294 9.21 -8.89 8.27
CA THR A 294 9.68 -8.48 6.93
C THR A 294 8.71 -8.91 5.83
N LEU A 295 8.78 -8.26 4.66
CA LEU A 295 7.96 -8.63 3.50
C LEU A 295 8.15 -10.11 3.11
N THR A 296 9.39 -10.61 3.17
CA THR A 296 9.68 -12.02 2.82
C THR A 296 9.21 -12.99 3.90
N GLU A 297 9.19 -12.60 5.18
CA GLU A 297 8.57 -13.42 6.23
C GLU A 297 7.08 -13.53 5.98
N VAL A 298 6.38 -12.42 5.68
CA VAL A 298 4.95 -12.47 5.33
C VAL A 298 4.73 -13.35 4.10
N ARG A 299 5.57 -13.23 3.06
CA ARG A 299 5.50 -14.10 1.87
C ARG A 299 5.66 -15.58 2.23
N GLN A 300 6.64 -15.92 3.08
CA GLN A 300 6.84 -17.29 3.56
C GLN A 300 5.64 -17.79 4.38
N GLN A 301 5.03 -16.94 5.20
CA GLN A 301 3.82 -17.29 5.96
C GLN A 301 2.62 -17.55 5.05
N ILE A 302 2.43 -16.79 3.97
CA ILE A 302 1.40 -17.09 2.97
C ILE A 302 1.64 -18.50 2.40
N LEU A 303 2.86 -18.79 1.93
CA LEU A 303 3.20 -20.09 1.33
C LEU A 303 3.09 -21.26 2.31
N ALA A 304 3.30 -21.02 3.60
CA ALA A 304 3.20 -22.03 4.65
C ALA A 304 1.75 -22.30 5.09
N GLN A 305 0.86 -21.32 4.99
CA GLN A 305 -0.47 -21.37 5.59
C GLN A 305 -1.62 -21.51 4.59
N THR A 306 -1.39 -21.31 3.29
CA THR A 306 -2.40 -21.56 2.25
C THR A 306 -1.83 -22.33 1.07
N SER A 307 -2.64 -23.20 0.47
CA SER A 307 -2.27 -23.97 -0.72
C SER A 307 -2.63 -23.26 -2.04
N VAL A 308 -3.20 -22.06 -1.97
CA VAL A 308 -3.68 -21.32 -3.16
C VAL A 308 -2.52 -20.84 -4.03
N PHE A 309 -1.42 -20.42 -3.41
CA PHE A 309 -0.27 -19.83 -4.08
C PHE A 309 0.99 -20.67 -3.86
N ASN A 310 1.85 -20.73 -4.88
CA ASN A 310 3.22 -21.21 -4.77
C ASN A 310 4.20 -20.05 -4.87
N GLU A 311 5.50 -20.34 -4.74
CA GLU A 311 6.56 -19.33 -4.72
C GLU A 311 6.63 -18.46 -5.99
N HIS A 312 6.20 -18.98 -7.13
CA HIS A 312 6.19 -18.27 -8.41
C HIS A 312 4.94 -17.42 -8.61
N ASP A 313 3.90 -17.59 -7.78
CA ASP A 313 2.67 -16.80 -7.88
C ASP A 313 2.75 -15.48 -7.11
N LEU A 314 3.69 -15.37 -6.18
CA LEU A 314 3.86 -14.25 -5.26
C LEU A 314 5.10 -13.45 -5.68
N ILE A 315 4.89 -12.45 -6.52
CA ILE A 315 5.95 -11.73 -7.25
C ILE A 315 6.10 -10.27 -6.81
N PRO A 316 7.29 -9.66 -6.96
CA PRO A 316 7.48 -8.24 -6.68
C PRO A 316 6.61 -7.37 -7.61
N VAL A 317 6.07 -6.27 -7.09
CA VAL A 317 5.33 -5.31 -7.91
C VAL A 317 6.29 -4.28 -8.52
N PRO A 318 6.32 -4.09 -9.85
CA PRO A 318 7.33 -3.25 -10.51
C PRO A 318 7.38 -1.79 -10.08
N CYS A 319 6.28 -1.23 -9.56
CA CYS A 319 6.24 0.17 -9.15
C CYS A 319 7.12 0.44 -7.92
N ASN A 320 7.20 -0.52 -6.98
CA ASN A 320 8.11 -0.50 -5.83
C ASN A 320 8.44 -1.94 -5.37
N PRO A 321 9.35 -2.65 -6.05
CA PRO A 321 9.57 -4.08 -5.83
C PRO A 321 10.22 -4.41 -4.48
N ASP A 322 10.78 -3.42 -3.77
CA ASP A 322 11.30 -3.58 -2.42
C ASP A 322 10.21 -3.54 -1.34
N ALA A 323 9.07 -2.90 -1.62
CA ALA A 323 8.00 -2.65 -0.64
C ALA A 323 6.71 -3.42 -0.95
N LEU A 324 6.54 -3.88 -2.19
CA LEU A 324 5.30 -4.46 -2.69
C LEU A 324 5.51 -5.86 -3.28
N MET A 325 4.63 -6.78 -2.89
CA MET A 325 4.48 -8.10 -3.49
C MET A 325 3.01 -8.33 -3.81
N MET A 326 2.73 -9.02 -4.92
CA MET A 326 1.36 -9.34 -5.30
C MET A 326 1.24 -10.76 -5.89
N GLY A 327 0.08 -11.36 -5.66
CA GLY A 327 -0.37 -12.57 -6.32
C GLY A 327 -1.86 -12.49 -6.68
N TYR A 328 -2.23 -13.15 -7.78
CA TYR A 328 -3.58 -13.15 -8.33
C TYR A 328 -4.17 -14.56 -8.37
N ALA A 329 -5.46 -14.66 -8.08
CA ALA A 329 -6.24 -15.88 -8.23
C ALA A 329 -7.62 -15.58 -8.82
N LEU A 330 -8.24 -16.57 -9.46
CA LEU A 330 -9.65 -16.56 -9.86
C LEU A 330 -10.49 -17.40 -8.91
N LYS A 331 -11.57 -16.83 -8.42
CA LYS A 331 -12.62 -17.48 -7.64
C LYS A 331 -13.63 -18.11 -8.59
N LEU A 332 -13.59 -19.43 -8.76
CA LEU A 332 -14.47 -20.17 -9.68
C LEU A 332 -15.02 -21.42 -9.01
N GLY A 333 -16.35 -21.56 -8.99
CA GLY A 333 -16.99 -22.77 -8.43
C GLY A 333 -16.64 -23.05 -6.97
N GLY A 334 -16.36 -22.01 -6.17
CA GLY A 334 -15.91 -22.14 -4.78
C GLY A 334 -14.43 -22.52 -4.61
N GLN A 335 -13.67 -22.58 -5.69
CA GLN A 335 -12.23 -22.82 -5.69
C GLN A 335 -11.46 -21.56 -6.11
N ALA A 336 -10.16 -21.51 -5.77
CA ALA A 336 -9.26 -20.44 -6.15
C ALA A 336 -8.17 -20.96 -7.10
N PHE A 337 -8.04 -20.35 -8.27
CA PHE A 337 -7.07 -20.73 -9.30
C PHE A 337 -6.01 -19.64 -9.45
N PRO A 338 -4.75 -19.88 -9.08
CA PRO A 338 -3.69 -18.88 -9.18
C PRO A 338 -3.43 -18.50 -10.64
N LEU A 339 -3.49 -17.21 -10.94
CA LEU A 339 -3.29 -16.65 -12.28
C LEU A 339 -1.85 -16.26 -12.55
N THR A 340 -1.12 -15.80 -11.52
CA THR A 340 0.19 -15.17 -11.71
C THR A 340 1.17 -16.08 -12.45
N ARG A 341 1.21 -17.39 -12.15
CA ARG A 341 2.06 -18.37 -12.85
C ARG A 341 1.83 -18.47 -14.37
N PHE A 342 0.70 -18.00 -14.87
CA PHE A 342 0.38 -18.03 -16.30
C PHE A 342 0.73 -16.72 -17.01
N VAL A 343 1.16 -15.69 -16.27
CA VAL A 343 1.57 -14.39 -16.82
C VAL A 343 3.10 -14.34 -16.84
N ASP A 344 3.66 -14.16 -18.04
CA ASP A 344 5.11 -13.96 -18.18
C ASP A 344 5.54 -12.68 -17.43
N PRO A 345 6.52 -12.74 -16.52
CA PRO A 345 7.06 -11.55 -15.85
C PRO A 345 7.47 -10.43 -16.82
N ALA A 346 7.93 -10.75 -18.03
CA ALA A 346 8.26 -9.74 -19.03
C ALA A 346 7.04 -8.92 -19.48
N VAL A 347 5.83 -9.50 -19.46
CA VAL A 347 4.58 -8.76 -19.74
C VAL A 347 4.29 -7.75 -18.64
N LEU A 348 4.57 -8.10 -17.38
CA LEU A 348 4.40 -7.20 -16.23
C LEU A 348 5.40 -6.03 -16.25
N LEU A 349 6.58 -6.25 -16.83
CA LEU A 349 7.65 -5.24 -16.91
C LEU A 349 7.54 -4.35 -18.15
N ASN A 350 7.02 -4.87 -19.26
CA ASN A 350 6.92 -4.15 -20.54
C ASN A 350 5.63 -3.35 -20.69
N ASN A 351 4.61 -3.59 -19.86
CA ASN A 351 3.42 -2.75 -19.84
C ASN A 351 3.74 -1.41 -19.15
N SER A 352 3.58 -0.31 -19.89
CA SER A 352 3.94 1.05 -19.49
C SER A 352 2.97 1.69 -18.47
N LYS A 353 2.21 0.88 -17.71
CA LYS A 353 1.23 1.36 -16.73
C LYS A 353 1.51 0.76 -15.36
N ASN A 354 1.72 1.59 -14.35
CA ASN A 354 1.82 1.19 -12.94
C ASN A 354 0.42 1.08 -12.30
N THR A 355 -0.41 0.11 -12.66
CA THR A 355 -1.77 0.12 -12.10
C THR A 355 -1.92 -0.96 -11.05
N ILE A 356 -2.00 -0.55 -9.77
CA ILE A 356 -2.51 -1.37 -8.64
C ILE A 356 -3.92 -1.89 -8.98
N VAL A 357 -4.64 -1.16 -9.84
CA VAL A 357 -5.88 -1.56 -10.52
C VAL A 357 -5.55 -2.27 -11.84
N TYR A 358 -5.07 -3.52 -11.74
CA TYR A 358 -4.84 -4.39 -12.91
C TYR A 358 -6.14 -4.79 -13.64
N GLU A 359 -7.27 -4.43 -13.04
CA GLU A 359 -8.65 -4.79 -13.34
C GLU A 359 -9.24 -3.99 -14.51
N GLN A 360 -8.53 -2.97 -14.94
CA GLN A 360 -8.90 -2.10 -16.06
C GLN A 360 -7.84 -2.13 -17.18
N ASP A 361 -6.81 -2.99 -17.07
CA ASP A 361 -5.77 -3.11 -18.09
C ASP A 361 -6.24 -4.02 -19.24
N GLU A 362 -6.56 -3.41 -20.39
CA GLU A 362 -7.03 -4.14 -21.58
C GLU A 362 -6.03 -5.17 -22.12
N ALA A 363 -4.72 -4.95 -21.95
CA ALA A 363 -3.69 -5.85 -22.46
C ALA A 363 -3.56 -7.09 -21.56
N LEU A 364 -3.60 -6.90 -20.24
CA LEU A 364 -3.67 -8.00 -19.28
C LEU A 364 -4.99 -8.75 -19.41
N HIS A 365 -6.12 -8.06 -19.61
CA HIS A 365 -7.39 -8.70 -19.94
C HIS A 365 -7.27 -9.57 -21.18
N LYS A 366 -6.69 -9.06 -22.28
CA LYS A 366 -6.42 -9.85 -23.48
C LYS A 366 -5.51 -11.04 -23.21
N HIS A 367 -4.53 -10.91 -22.32
CA HIS A 367 -3.61 -11.99 -21.97
C HIS A 367 -4.26 -13.08 -21.12
N VAL A 368 -5.03 -12.68 -20.10
CA VAL A 368 -5.89 -13.56 -19.29
C VAL A 368 -6.88 -14.28 -20.20
N LEU A 369 -7.58 -13.55 -21.08
CA LEU A 369 -8.46 -14.12 -22.09
C LEU A 369 -7.71 -15.08 -23.03
N LYS A 370 -6.46 -14.78 -23.42
CA LYS A 370 -5.63 -15.65 -24.28
C LYS A 370 -5.20 -16.94 -23.60
N ILE A 371 -4.89 -16.89 -22.29
CA ILE A 371 -4.60 -18.07 -21.47
C ILE A 371 -5.84 -18.99 -21.45
N PHE A 372 -7.03 -18.40 -21.33
CA PHE A 372 -8.29 -19.15 -21.40
C PHE A 372 -8.71 -19.52 -22.83
N SER A 373 -8.23 -18.82 -23.87
CA SER A 373 -8.66 -19.00 -25.27
C SER A 373 -7.96 -20.08 -26.10
N THR A 374 -7.11 -20.89 -25.47
CA THR A 374 -6.45 -22.01 -26.16
C THR A 374 -7.39 -23.24 -26.25
N GLY A 375 -8.44 -23.12 -27.07
CA GLY A 375 -9.37 -24.21 -27.40
C GLY A 375 -10.43 -23.86 -28.46
N ILE A 376 -10.11 -24.14 -29.74
CA ILE A 376 -11.00 -24.34 -30.93
C ILE A 376 -11.54 -23.07 -31.65
N SER A 377 -11.82 -23.25 -32.96
CA SER A 377 -11.71 -22.31 -34.09
C SER A 377 -13.01 -21.68 -34.65
N THR A 378 -12.78 -20.66 -35.50
CA THR A 378 -13.52 -20.15 -36.70
C THR A 378 -14.74 -19.22 -36.59
N ASP A 379 -14.51 -17.99 -37.08
CA ASP A 379 -15.24 -17.11 -38.04
C ASP A 379 -16.75 -16.79 -37.96
N ALA A 380 -17.07 -15.50 -37.72
CA ALA A 380 -17.61 -14.51 -38.70
C ALA A 380 -18.63 -13.49 -38.11
N ALA A 381 -18.28 -12.20 -38.28
CA ALA A 381 -19.10 -11.00 -38.53
C ALA A 381 -19.96 -10.29 -37.44
N VAL A 382 -19.48 -9.06 -37.08
CA VAL A 382 -20.12 -7.70 -37.02
C VAL A 382 -21.46 -7.52 -36.26
N GLY A 383 -21.70 -6.50 -35.43
CA GLY A 383 -21.00 -5.26 -35.09
C GLY A 383 -21.77 -4.41 -34.06
N ASP A 384 -21.11 -3.34 -33.63
CA ASP A 384 -21.52 -2.21 -32.77
C ASP A 384 -21.80 -2.43 -31.26
N MET A 385 -20.77 -2.07 -30.49
CA MET A 385 -20.84 -1.31 -29.23
C MET A 385 -21.58 -1.93 -28.04
N GLN A 386 -21.13 -3.13 -27.63
CA GLN A 386 -21.22 -3.66 -26.25
C GLN A 386 -19.84 -4.16 -25.79
N SER A 387 -18.84 -3.30 -25.94
CA SER A 387 -17.42 -3.67 -25.88
C SER A 387 -16.93 -3.93 -24.46
N LEU A 388 -17.14 -5.17 -23.99
CA LEU A 388 -16.09 -5.95 -23.32
C LEU A 388 -16.40 -7.46 -23.17
N LEU A 389 -17.52 -7.98 -23.68
CA LEU A 389 -17.83 -9.42 -23.55
C LEU A 389 -18.48 -10.12 -24.76
N CYS A 390 -18.56 -9.50 -25.95
CA CYS A 390 -19.42 -10.06 -27.02
C CYS A 390 -18.74 -10.77 -28.20
N CYS A 391 -17.39 -10.89 -28.26
CA CYS A 391 -16.72 -11.58 -29.38
C CYS A 391 -15.70 -12.62 -28.89
N LEU A 392 -16.22 -13.64 -28.20
CA LEU A 392 -15.56 -14.93 -28.02
C LEU A 392 -15.78 -15.77 -29.31
N PRO A 393 -14.73 -16.31 -29.95
CA PRO A 393 -14.90 -17.61 -30.61
C PRO A 393 -15.19 -18.62 -29.49
N GLN A 394 -16.30 -19.35 -29.60
CA GLN A 394 -16.91 -20.21 -28.58
C GLN A 394 -15.96 -20.78 -27.50
N ILE A 395 -15.84 -20.04 -26.39
CA ILE A 395 -15.64 -20.64 -25.08
C ILE A 395 -16.92 -20.40 -24.30
N GLN A 396 -17.67 -21.47 -24.09
CA GLN A 396 -18.69 -21.48 -23.05
C GLN A 396 -17.99 -21.53 -21.69
N ALA A 397 -17.78 -20.36 -21.07
CA ALA A 397 -17.60 -20.25 -19.63
C ALA A 397 -18.66 -19.27 -19.07
N PRO A 398 -19.96 -19.63 -19.11
CA PRO A 398 -21.00 -18.84 -18.47
C PRO A 398 -20.67 -18.63 -16.98
N GLY A 399 -20.58 -17.37 -16.52
CA GLY A 399 -20.46 -17.03 -15.09
C GLY A 399 -19.15 -16.39 -14.63
N LEU A 400 -18.20 -16.09 -15.53
CA LEU A 400 -17.00 -15.30 -15.22
C LEU A 400 -17.28 -13.79 -15.34
N ASN A 401 -17.22 -13.08 -14.23
CA ASN A 401 -17.27 -11.63 -14.11
C ASN A 401 -16.07 -11.11 -13.30
N TYR A 402 -15.90 -9.80 -13.25
CA TYR A 402 -14.82 -9.18 -12.49
C TYR A 402 -14.83 -9.56 -10.99
N ASN A 403 -15.98 -9.98 -10.44
CA ASN A 403 -16.07 -10.46 -9.05
C ASN A 403 -15.32 -11.76 -8.79
N ASN A 404 -14.88 -12.44 -9.84
CA ASN A 404 -14.06 -13.62 -9.74
C ASN A 404 -12.57 -13.31 -9.54
N LEU A 405 -12.08 -12.08 -9.75
CA LEU A 405 -10.68 -11.76 -9.49
C LEU A 405 -10.42 -11.60 -7.98
N PHE A 406 -9.33 -12.21 -7.51
CA PHE A 406 -8.86 -12.12 -6.14
C PHE A 406 -7.37 -11.79 -6.11
N ARG A 407 -6.99 -10.77 -5.35
CA ARG A 407 -5.59 -10.36 -5.16
C ARG A 407 -5.12 -10.56 -3.72
N VAL A 408 -3.89 -11.04 -3.55
CA VAL A 408 -3.16 -10.97 -2.29
C VAL A 408 -2.00 -10.02 -2.48
N VAL A 409 -1.92 -9.01 -1.61
CA VAL A 409 -0.89 -7.98 -1.65
C VAL A 409 -0.15 -7.96 -0.33
N ILE A 410 1.17 -7.93 -0.35
CA ILE A 410 1.95 -7.45 0.79
C ILE A 410 2.34 -6.01 0.49
N MET A 411 1.97 -5.11 1.38
CA MET A 411 2.29 -3.70 1.29
C MET A 411 3.04 -3.29 2.55
N ARG A 412 4.37 -3.26 2.45
CA ARG A 412 5.25 -2.86 3.56
C ARG A 412 5.53 -1.36 3.47
N PHE A 413 5.11 -0.61 4.47
CA PHE A 413 5.56 0.77 4.65
C PHE A 413 6.87 0.77 5.44
N ILE A 414 7.89 1.40 4.89
CA ILE A 414 9.24 1.45 5.44
C ILE A 414 9.30 2.46 6.59
N ASP A 415 10.05 2.14 7.65
CA ASP A 415 10.29 3.04 8.78
C ASP A 415 11.79 3.33 8.95
N ALA A 416 12.16 4.00 10.04
CA ALA A 416 13.55 4.40 10.26
C ALA A 416 14.50 3.20 10.44
N TYR A 417 14.02 2.01 10.82
CA TYR A 417 14.86 0.82 11.01
C TYR A 417 15.37 0.25 9.69
N ASP A 418 14.48 0.06 8.72
CA ASP A 418 14.80 -0.53 7.41
C ASP A 418 14.74 0.47 6.24
N PHE A 419 14.89 1.76 6.56
CA PHE A 419 14.93 2.84 5.58
C PHE A 419 15.97 2.58 4.48
N ASP A 420 15.52 2.41 3.24
CA ASP A 420 16.34 2.30 2.04
C ASP A 420 15.92 3.38 1.05
N VAL A 421 16.81 4.34 0.79
CA VAL A 421 16.51 5.49 -0.10
C VAL A 421 16.04 5.05 -1.49
N ARG A 422 16.48 3.89 -2.00
CA ARG A 422 16.04 3.38 -3.31
C ARG A 422 14.56 3.03 -3.31
N ALA A 423 14.11 2.33 -2.28
CA ALA A 423 12.71 1.95 -2.12
C ALA A 423 11.82 3.18 -1.89
N ILE A 424 12.32 4.17 -1.16
CA ILE A 424 11.59 5.42 -0.89
C ILE A 424 11.42 6.26 -2.14
N LYS A 425 12.46 6.40 -2.97
CA LYS A 425 12.37 7.07 -4.28
C LYS A 425 11.38 6.39 -5.23
N LYS A 426 11.08 5.10 -5.02
CA LYS A 426 10.07 4.34 -5.77
C LYS A 426 8.73 4.22 -5.05
N SER A 427 8.55 4.84 -3.87
CA SER A 427 7.26 4.79 -3.19
C SER A 427 6.15 5.38 -4.06
N CYS A 428 5.06 4.64 -4.17
CA CYS A 428 3.94 4.93 -5.06
C CYS A 428 2.62 5.15 -4.30
N VAL A 429 2.68 5.10 -2.97
CA VAL A 429 1.56 5.42 -2.09
C VAL A 429 1.87 6.75 -1.42
N HIS A 430 1.06 7.76 -1.70
CA HIS A 430 1.35 9.12 -1.26
C HIS A 430 0.17 9.70 -0.50
N ILE A 431 0.45 10.57 0.46
CA ILE A 431 -0.53 11.34 1.20
C ILE A 431 -0.49 12.78 0.72
N VAL A 432 -1.65 13.36 0.42
CA VAL A 432 -1.76 14.79 0.18
C VAL A 432 -1.71 15.53 1.52
N HIS A 433 -0.68 16.34 1.71
CA HIS A 433 -0.50 17.15 2.90
C HIS A 433 -1.34 18.43 2.84
N LYS A 434 -1.65 19.02 4.01
CA LYS A 434 -2.50 20.22 4.14
C LYS A 434 -1.94 21.46 3.46
N ASP A 435 -0.63 21.53 3.25
CA ASP A 435 0.03 22.60 2.49
C ASP A 435 0.03 22.38 0.97
N GLY A 436 -0.44 21.22 0.51
CA GLY A 436 -0.56 20.86 -0.90
C GLY A 436 0.62 20.10 -1.50
N ARG A 437 1.59 19.66 -0.69
CA ARG A 437 2.58 18.65 -1.11
C ARG A 437 1.94 17.26 -1.17
N ILE A 438 2.31 16.46 -2.17
CA ILE A 438 2.03 15.01 -2.20
C ILE A 438 3.27 14.30 -1.68
N ILE A 439 3.19 13.62 -0.53
CA ILE A 439 4.36 13.11 0.21
C ILE A 439 4.28 11.57 0.30
N PRO A 440 5.36 10.81 0.05
CA PRO A 440 5.35 9.35 0.24
C PRO A 440 4.90 8.97 1.65
N PHE A 441 4.01 7.98 1.75
CA PHE A 441 3.38 7.56 3.01
C PHE A 441 4.41 7.36 4.13
N GLU A 442 5.53 6.72 3.80
CA GLU A 442 6.62 6.43 4.71
C GLU A 442 7.21 7.72 5.31
N THR A 443 7.66 8.61 4.43
CA THR A 443 8.29 9.88 4.84
C THR A 443 7.31 10.83 5.50
N MET A 444 6.04 10.82 5.08
CA MET A 444 4.98 11.62 5.70
C MET A 444 4.88 11.30 7.20
N ASN A 445 4.81 10.01 7.54
CA ASN A 445 4.65 9.58 8.92
C ASN A 445 5.96 9.65 9.75
N LEU A 446 7.12 9.66 9.10
CA LEU A 446 8.42 9.85 9.77
C LEU A 446 8.75 11.33 10.05
N PHE A 447 8.47 12.23 9.10
CA PHE A 447 9.03 13.59 9.11
C PHE A 447 8.04 14.74 8.90
N TYR A 448 6.95 14.54 8.16
CA TYR A 448 6.12 15.66 7.67
C TYR A 448 4.74 15.74 8.34
N ARG A 449 4.50 14.91 9.35
CA ARG A 449 3.27 14.92 10.13
C ARG A 449 3.46 15.75 11.40
N ASP A 450 2.64 16.79 11.53
CA ASP A 450 2.51 17.62 12.74
C ASP A 450 3.85 18.14 13.28
N GLU A 451 4.13 17.95 14.57
CA GLU A 451 5.36 18.41 15.23
C GLU A 451 6.65 17.81 14.66
N LYS A 452 6.57 16.72 13.89
CA LYS A 452 7.76 16.10 13.27
C LYS A 452 8.44 17.01 12.25
N GLU A 453 7.68 17.91 11.63
CA GLU A 453 8.25 18.84 10.67
C GLU A 453 9.15 19.89 11.36
N GLU A 454 8.86 20.24 12.61
CA GLU A 454 9.73 21.09 13.42
C GLU A 454 11.05 20.37 13.73
N TYR A 455 10.99 19.09 14.09
CA TYR A 455 12.19 18.28 14.32
C TYR A 455 13.02 18.12 13.03
N LEU A 456 12.38 17.89 11.89
CA LEU A 456 13.06 17.83 10.58
C LEU A 456 13.85 19.11 10.31
N ARG A 457 13.32 20.30 10.63
CA ARG A 457 14.04 21.57 10.45
C ARG A 457 15.34 21.59 11.24
N THR A 458 15.35 21.06 12.48
CA THR A 458 16.59 20.98 13.28
C THR A 458 17.64 20.07 12.62
N ILE A 459 17.21 18.93 12.05
CA ILE A 459 18.10 18.04 11.29
C ILE A 459 18.67 18.76 10.06
N ILE A 460 17.84 19.50 9.32
CA ILE A 460 18.23 20.23 8.11
C ILE A 460 19.21 21.36 8.43
N ASP A 461 18.97 22.12 9.51
CA ASP A 461 19.83 23.22 9.93
C ASP A 461 21.24 22.74 10.30
N ASP A 462 21.35 21.55 10.89
CA ASP A 462 22.64 20.91 11.17
C ASP A 462 23.33 20.34 9.93
N TYR A 463 22.54 19.95 8.92
CA TYR A 463 23.04 19.38 7.66
C TYR A 463 23.54 20.46 6.69
N SER A 464 22.99 21.67 6.78
CA SER A 464 23.41 22.80 5.97
C SER A 464 24.82 23.21 6.36
N PRO A 465 25.79 23.29 5.43
CA PRO A 465 27.09 23.85 5.76
C PRO A 465 26.85 25.27 6.29
N LYS A 466 27.28 25.54 7.53
CA LYS A 466 27.36 26.91 8.03
C LYS A 466 28.27 27.65 7.06
N ILE A 467 27.69 28.39 6.12
CA ILE A 467 28.43 29.28 5.24
C ILE A 467 28.99 30.36 6.17
N THR A 468 30.19 30.13 6.69
CA THR A 468 31.00 31.20 7.22
C THR A 468 31.28 32.11 6.05
N THR A 469 30.55 33.22 5.98
CA THR A 469 30.88 34.36 5.13
C THR A 469 32.26 34.82 5.54
N HIS A 470 33.31 34.25 4.94
CA HIS A 470 34.58 34.93 4.87
C HIS A 470 34.32 36.12 3.96
N GLU A 471 34.06 37.28 4.58
CA GLU A 471 34.23 38.58 3.95
C GLU A 471 35.60 38.56 3.28
N ARG A 472 35.61 38.44 1.96
CA ARG A 472 36.78 38.78 1.16
C ARG A 472 36.90 40.29 1.26
N SER A 473 37.66 40.75 2.25
CA SER A 473 38.23 42.08 2.24
C SER A 473 39.10 42.19 0.99
N ILE A 474 38.64 42.96 0.00
CA ILE A 474 39.43 43.41 -1.14
C ILE A 474 40.18 44.66 -0.71
#